data_AF-A0A9D2SD91-F1
#
_entry.id   AF-A0A9D2SD91-F1
#
_cell.length_a   1.000
_cell.length_b   1.000
_cell.length_c   1.000
_cell.angle_alpha   90.00
_cell.angle_beta   90.00
_cell.angle_gamma   90.00
#
_symmetry.space_group_name_H-M   'P 1'
#
loop_
_entity.id
_entity.type
_entity.pdbx_description
1 polymer ?
#
loop_
_entity_poly.entity_id
_entity_poly.type
_entity_poly.pdbx_seq_one_letter_code
_entity_poly.pdbx_strand_id
1 'polypeptide(L)'
;MRKIGKALSFAVCCALLLFCSGAGASARADAAERGCRIAVADSLSGDEDAKKMRLQIGEDIAELAKRNLPAAGQVNVRIVEGKTSFDESGELQCSIADFESRAYRPFLVEAYCGVREPWIGYGISGYVFGEETDAGFLKTWYQNPENMGTLRLFGLRFWPDWVTEEEGKAARQTAVSLAAMLTEGGSFDWIYEPVTDLARQEWLDSIGADAVYEDEYAGYLDGYRFDTGEGYLIRISDDQNVYTFYDVLQDVQTAEEAETFLYRERFWKERIYKTLQEEGGAAFDGAILGKDNIPRIEYVLKDDAGSRSMTYGSRDKIVLNRSAFGHLGYWINCILKPKGTHWNQGALIMYFNMVFAEDDYVGDAVKDFARTGAFFSDPAAEDRAADEAVFEYMETLSAQGNRSLNRAFVDACSAAQLFDGLELNASFDTAYREMDSNEGKKVWPGDELTRAQAVSFFAWLTDRYTMEKTLQLCAAKEPDYQRIFGTSCEELKNGWMEWLSSAVEA
;
A
#
# COMPACT_ATOMS: atom_id res chain seq x y z
N MET A 1 38.25 42.34 56.84
CA MET A 1 37.66 41.01 57.11
C MET A 1 37.10 40.44 55.82
N ARG A 2 37.57 39.23 55.44
CA ARG A 2 37.05 38.26 54.43
C ARG A 2 36.99 38.73 52.96
N LYS A 3 38.02 38.44 52.13
CA LYS A 3 38.40 37.15 51.45
C LYS A 3 37.46 36.85 50.28
N ILE A 4 37.87 36.99 49.01
CA ILE A 4 38.82 36.14 48.25
C ILE A 4 38.44 34.66 48.39
N GLY A 5 37.67 34.17 47.42
CA GLY A 5 37.27 32.77 47.30
C GLY A 5 36.25 32.61 46.18
N LYS A 6 36.74 32.44 44.94
CA LYS A 6 36.03 31.77 43.82
C LYS A 6 36.81 31.76 42.49
N ALA A 7 37.99 32.38 42.40
CA ALA A 7 38.82 32.36 41.19
C ALA A 7 39.84 31.19 41.11
N LEU A 8 39.83 30.24 42.06
CA LEU A 8 40.83 29.15 42.13
C LEU A 8 40.28 27.75 41.82
N SER A 9 39.07 27.64 41.24
CA SER A 9 38.47 26.34 40.87
C SER A 9 38.37 26.08 39.37
N PHE A 10 38.77 27.04 38.52
CA PHE A 10 38.62 26.92 37.06
C PHE A 10 39.94 26.58 36.36
N ALA A 11 41.10 26.85 36.98
CA ALA A 11 42.41 26.64 36.37
C ALA A 11 43.07 25.27 36.67
N VAL A 12 42.42 24.39 37.45
CA VAL A 12 42.96 23.05 37.80
C VAL A 12 42.23 21.92 37.06
N CYS A 13 41.06 22.16 36.46
CA CYS A 13 40.37 21.14 35.64
C CYS A 13 40.79 21.14 34.16
N CYS A 14 41.41 22.21 33.65
CA CYS A 14 41.84 22.28 32.24
C CYS A 14 43.24 21.69 31.97
N ALA A 15 43.97 21.23 32.99
CA ALA A 15 45.34 20.69 32.83
C ALA A 15 45.43 19.16 32.95
N LEU A 16 44.31 18.44 33.15
CA LEU A 16 44.26 16.97 33.25
C LEU A 16 43.59 16.28 32.05
N LEU A 17 43.22 17.02 31.00
CA LEU A 17 42.59 16.49 29.79
C LEU A 17 43.54 16.35 28.58
N LEU A 18 44.86 16.50 28.77
CA LEU A 18 45.84 16.48 27.67
C LEU A 18 46.79 15.27 27.65
N PHE A 19 46.55 14.21 28.43
CA PHE A 19 47.35 12.98 28.36
C PHE A 19 46.50 11.72 28.54
N CYS A 20 45.74 11.34 27.50
CA CYS A 20 45.23 9.96 27.31
C CYS A 20 44.83 9.72 25.84
N SER A 21 45.75 9.98 24.90
CA SER A 21 45.55 9.78 23.45
C SER A 21 45.76 8.32 23.01
N GLY A 22 45.23 7.33 23.76
CA GLY A 22 45.36 5.92 23.36
C GLY A 22 44.44 4.94 24.09
N ALA A 23 44.11 5.19 25.36
CA ALA A 23 43.25 4.30 26.15
C ALA A 23 41.74 4.61 26.00
N GLY A 24 41.39 5.82 25.55
CA GLY A 24 39.99 6.24 25.38
C GLY A 24 39.29 5.65 24.16
N ALA A 25 40.03 5.19 23.14
CA ALA A 25 39.45 4.53 21.96
C ALA A 25 39.08 3.06 22.26
N SER A 26 39.96 2.32 22.95
CA SER A 26 39.73 0.93 23.33
C SER A 26 38.63 0.78 24.39
N ALA A 27 38.60 1.64 25.42
CA ALA A 27 37.53 1.58 26.44
C ALA A 27 36.15 2.04 25.93
N ARG A 28 36.11 2.80 24.83
CA ARG A 28 34.86 3.21 24.14
C ARG A 28 34.40 2.16 23.13
N ALA A 29 35.32 1.45 22.48
CA ALA A 29 35.02 0.23 21.72
C ALA A 29 34.39 -0.83 22.66
N ASP A 30 34.94 -1.04 23.87
CA ASP A 30 34.39 -1.94 24.90
C ASP A 30 33.02 -1.52 25.47
N ALA A 31 32.63 -0.24 25.31
CA ALA A 31 31.30 0.24 25.71
C ALA A 31 30.29 0.10 24.57
N ALA A 32 30.73 0.26 23.31
CA ALA A 32 29.95 -0.08 22.12
C ALA A 32 29.72 -1.60 22.00
N GLU A 33 30.70 -2.43 22.39
CA GLU A 33 30.57 -3.90 22.48
C GLU A 33 29.55 -4.36 23.53
N ARG A 34 29.23 -3.54 24.54
CA ARG A 34 28.21 -3.88 25.56
C ARG A 34 26.77 -3.65 25.09
N GLY A 35 26.57 -2.89 24.01
CA GLY A 35 25.27 -2.61 23.39
C GLY A 35 25.09 -3.17 21.97
N CYS A 36 26.08 -3.88 21.43
CA CYS A 36 26.04 -4.40 20.05
C CYS A 36 26.74 -5.77 19.98
N ARG A 37 26.12 -6.73 19.29
CA ARG A 37 26.73 -8.03 18.97
C ARG A 37 26.96 -8.08 17.47
N ILE A 38 28.20 -7.95 17.05
CA ILE A 38 28.57 -8.09 15.63
C ILE A 38 28.98 -9.54 15.41
N ALA A 39 28.21 -10.29 14.61
CA ALA A 39 28.56 -11.63 14.15
C ALA A 39 29.09 -11.55 12.71
N VAL A 40 30.06 -12.38 12.35
CA VAL A 40 30.58 -12.46 10.97
C VAL A 40 30.45 -13.91 10.55
N ALA A 41 29.88 -14.19 9.37
CA ALA A 41 29.67 -15.56 8.91
C ALA A 41 30.99 -16.34 8.85
N ASP A 42 30.95 -17.62 9.26
CA ASP A 42 32.12 -18.48 9.36
C ASP A 42 32.82 -18.73 8.01
N SER A 43 32.14 -18.53 6.87
CA SER A 43 32.70 -18.66 5.52
C SER A 43 33.69 -17.55 5.14
N LEU A 44 33.71 -16.44 5.90
CA LEU A 44 34.57 -15.27 5.66
C LEU A 44 35.78 -15.22 6.60
N SER A 45 36.14 -16.36 7.21
CA SER A 45 37.12 -16.48 8.30
C SER A 45 38.59 -16.37 7.87
N GLY A 46 38.94 -15.38 7.06
CA GLY A 46 40.24 -14.73 7.21
C GLY A 46 40.18 -13.87 8.47
N ASP A 47 40.91 -14.25 9.53
CA ASP A 47 40.82 -13.61 10.86
C ASP A 47 41.06 -12.08 10.81
N GLU A 48 41.76 -11.56 9.80
CA GLU A 48 42.01 -10.12 9.62
C GLU A 48 40.87 -9.34 8.95
N ASP A 49 40.25 -9.89 7.89
CA ASP A 49 39.14 -9.21 7.21
C ASP A 49 37.91 -9.12 8.12
N ALA A 50 37.63 -10.20 8.86
CA ALA A 50 36.57 -10.23 9.86
C ALA A 50 36.83 -9.22 11.00
N LYS A 51 38.08 -9.04 11.45
CA LYS A 51 38.42 -8.01 12.45
C LYS A 51 38.22 -6.60 11.92
N LYS A 52 38.68 -6.34 10.70
CA LYS A 52 38.50 -5.03 10.03
C LYS A 52 37.02 -4.68 9.91
N MET A 53 36.19 -5.64 9.51
CA MET A 53 34.75 -5.47 9.41
C MET A 53 34.09 -5.14 10.74
N ARG A 54 34.42 -5.90 11.81
CA ARG A 54 33.91 -5.64 13.16
C ARG A 54 34.33 -4.26 13.68
N LEU A 55 35.60 -3.90 13.51
CA LEU A 55 36.12 -2.59 13.92
C LEU A 55 35.33 -1.47 13.24
N GLN A 56 35.12 -1.60 11.93
CA GLN A 56 34.48 -0.56 11.15
C GLN A 56 33.01 -0.33 11.50
N ILE A 57 32.24 -1.41 11.65
CA ILE A 57 30.83 -1.33 12.12
C ILE A 57 30.80 -0.76 13.55
N GLY A 58 31.71 -1.19 14.42
CA GLY A 58 31.82 -0.68 15.78
C GLY A 58 32.11 0.83 15.85
N GLU A 59 32.98 1.33 14.98
CA GLU A 59 33.27 2.77 14.85
C GLU A 59 32.04 3.57 14.38
N ASP A 60 31.32 3.07 13.39
CA ASP A 60 30.11 3.72 12.88
C ASP A 60 29.01 3.76 13.97
N ILE A 61 28.81 2.68 14.73
CA ILE A 61 27.90 2.65 15.89
C ILE A 61 28.34 3.65 16.97
N ALA A 62 29.65 3.75 17.24
CA ALA A 62 30.16 4.71 18.21
C ALA A 62 29.91 6.16 17.77
N GLU A 63 29.88 6.43 16.45
CA GLU A 63 29.52 7.74 15.92
C GLU A 63 28.03 8.04 16.10
N LEU A 64 27.14 7.08 15.82
CA LEU A 64 25.71 7.20 16.12
C LEU A 64 25.47 7.50 17.61
N ALA A 65 26.17 6.78 18.50
CA ALA A 65 26.04 6.99 19.95
C ALA A 65 26.52 8.38 20.41
N LYS A 66 27.58 8.94 19.81
CA LYS A 66 28.08 10.29 20.15
C LYS A 66 27.07 11.39 19.84
N ARG A 67 26.19 11.14 18.87
CA ARG A 67 25.15 12.08 18.44
C ARG A 67 23.89 12.01 19.32
N ASN A 68 23.87 11.18 20.36
CA ASN A 68 22.73 10.94 21.24
C ASN A 68 21.48 10.40 20.51
N LEU A 69 21.67 9.61 19.46
CA LEU A 69 20.54 8.91 18.83
C LEU A 69 19.87 7.95 19.83
N PRO A 70 18.54 7.78 19.76
CA PRO A 70 17.84 6.78 20.55
C PRO A 70 18.25 5.37 20.11
N ALA A 71 18.69 4.55 21.06
CA ALA A 71 19.03 3.15 20.81
C ALA A 71 17.84 2.24 21.17
N ALA A 72 17.38 1.43 20.22
CA ALA A 72 16.28 0.48 20.44
C ALA A 72 16.71 -0.78 21.23
N GLY A 73 18.01 -0.99 21.41
CA GLY A 73 18.56 -2.11 22.15
C GLY A 73 19.85 -2.62 21.55
N GLN A 74 20.01 -3.94 21.54
CA GLN A 74 21.20 -4.58 20.99
C GLN A 74 21.15 -4.63 19.46
N VAL A 75 22.10 -3.99 18.79
CA VAL A 75 22.27 -4.09 17.34
C VAL A 75 22.99 -5.40 17.01
N ASN A 76 22.37 -6.23 16.18
CA ASN A 76 22.97 -7.45 15.64
C ASN A 76 23.24 -7.25 14.15
N VAL A 77 24.47 -7.49 13.72
CA VAL A 77 24.87 -7.43 12.31
C VAL A 77 25.57 -8.72 11.95
N ARG A 78 25.18 -9.32 10.82
CA ARG A 78 25.81 -10.48 10.19
C ARG A 78 26.26 -10.12 8.79
N ILE A 79 27.52 -10.38 8.46
CA ILE A 79 28.01 -10.17 7.09
C ILE A 79 27.76 -11.41 6.25
N VAL A 80 27.19 -11.21 5.06
CA VAL A 80 26.73 -12.27 4.14
C VAL A 80 27.18 -12.01 2.71
N GLU A 81 27.19 -13.06 1.88
CA GLU A 81 27.42 -12.94 0.43
C GLU A 81 26.18 -12.45 -0.34
N GLY A 82 24.99 -12.56 0.27
CA GLY A 82 23.71 -12.15 -0.31
C GLY A 82 23.46 -10.63 -0.27
N LYS A 83 22.20 -10.23 -0.41
CA LYS A 83 21.79 -8.80 -0.35
C LYS A 83 21.80 -8.28 1.09
N THR A 84 21.95 -6.96 1.24
CA THR A 84 21.69 -6.33 2.54
C THR A 84 20.20 -6.33 2.83
N SER A 85 19.81 -6.83 4.01
CA SER A 85 18.43 -6.97 4.44
C SER A 85 18.31 -7.14 5.95
N PHE A 86 17.09 -7.23 6.45
CA PHE A 86 16.82 -7.71 7.79
C PHE A 86 16.27 -9.14 7.73
N ASP A 87 16.65 -9.97 8.68
CA ASP A 87 15.99 -11.26 8.84
C ASP A 87 14.72 -11.13 9.71
N GLU A 88 13.98 -12.24 9.85
CA GLU A 88 12.75 -12.30 10.65
C GLU A 88 12.95 -11.94 12.13
N SER A 89 14.18 -12.04 12.65
CA SER A 89 14.53 -11.67 14.01
C SER A 89 14.91 -10.18 14.15
N GLY A 90 15.02 -9.48 13.02
CA GLY A 90 15.45 -8.09 12.94
C GLY A 90 16.97 -7.90 12.91
N GLU A 91 17.76 -8.98 12.78
CA GLU A 91 19.21 -8.91 12.60
C GLU A 91 19.55 -8.38 11.20
N LEU A 92 20.48 -7.42 11.13
CA LEU A 92 20.95 -6.86 9.86
C LEU A 92 21.87 -7.85 9.16
N GLN A 93 21.43 -8.39 8.04
CA GLN A 93 22.28 -9.11 7.10
C GLN A 93 22.93 -8.06 6.20
N CYS A 94 24.24 -7.85 6.29
CA CYS A 94 25.01 -6.88 5.52
C CYS A 94 25.75 -7.58 4.40
N SER A 95 25.50 -7.21 3.15
CA SER A 95 26.28 -7.72 2.03
C SER A 95 27.73 -7.24 2.10
N ILE A 96 28.66 -8.02 1.55
CA ILE A 96 30.07 -7.60 1.42
C ILE A 96 30.19 -6.34 0.55
N ALA A 97 29.43 -6.26 -0.55
CA ALA A 97 29.46 -5.13 -1.46
C ALA A 97 28.99 -3.83 -0.79
N ASP A 98 27.92 -3.90 0.03
CA ASP A 98 27.41 -2.75 0.76
C ASP A 98 28.34 -2.37 1.91
N PHE A 99 28.98 -3.36 2.56
CA PHE A 99 30.04 -3.11 3.53
C PHE A 99 31.19 -2.29 2.93
N GLU A 100 31.72 -2.72 1.77
CA GLU A 100 32.86 -2.07 1.11
C GLU A 100 32.53 -0.66 0.63
N SER A 101 31.33 -0.44 0.11
CA SER A 101 30.86 0.85 -0.40
C SER A 101 30.29 1.78 0.68
N ARG A 102 30.11 1.30 1.92
CA ARG A 102 29.41 1.98 3.02
C ARG A 102 27.89 2.15 2.83
N ALA A 103 27.32 1.51 1.82
CA ALA A 103 25.88 1.51 1.58
C ALA A 103 25.07 0.83 2.71
N TYR A 104 25.71 0.10 3.63
CA TYR A 104 25.06 -0.49 4.80
C TYR A 104 24.65 0.52 5.89
N ARG A 105 25.21 1.74 5.88
CA ARG A 105 25.02 2.71 6.99
C ARG A 105 23.56 3.10 7.25
N PRO A 106 22.71 3.35 6.24
CA PRO A 106 21.28 3.54 6.44
C PRO A 106 20.62 2.37 7.19
N PHE A 107 20.90 1.14 6.79
CA PHE A 107 20.39 -0.07 7.46
C PHE A 107 20.93 -0.22 8.89
N LEU A 108 22.17 0.20 9.13
CA LEU A 108 22.74 0.23 10.48
C LEU A 108 22.01 1.24 11.38
N VAL A 109 21.66 2.42 10.86
CA VAL A 109 20.85 3.42 11.57
C VAL A 109 19.47 2.84 11.91
N GLU A 110 18.82 2.21 10.94
CA GLU A 110 17.52 1.54 11.13
C GLU A 110 17.58 0.49 12.24
N ALA A 111 18.61 -0.38 12.21
CA ALA A 111 18.86 -1.35 13.26
C ALA A 111 19.13 -0.72 14.63
N TYR A 112 19.88 0.39 14.66
CA TYR A 112 20.23 1.11 15.88
C TYR A 112 19.01 1.77 16.53
N CYS A 113 18.20 2.46 15.74
CA CYS A 113 17.03 3.21 16.22
C CYS A 113 15.77 2.35 16.34
N GLY A 114 15.78 1.13 15.81
CA GLY A 114 14.63 0.22 15.82
C GLY A 114 13.51 0.68 14.87
N VAL A 115 13.88 1.32 13.76
CA VAL A 115 12.96 1.80 12.73
C VAL A 115 13.15 1.00 11.44
N ARG A 116 12.13 0.99 10.57
CA ARG A 116 12.13 0.29 9.27
C ARG A 116 11.61 1.19 8.15
N GLU A 117 11.78 2.49 8.32
CA GLU A 117 11.47 3.51 7.32
C GLU A 117 12.78 3.99 6.68
N PRO A 118 13.01 3.69 5.39
CA PRO A 118 14.30 3.94 4.74
C PRO A 118 14.75 5.39 4.80
N TRP A 119 13.81 6.33 4.68
CA TRP A 119 14.13 7.75 4.69
C TRP A 119 14.80 8.18 6.00
N ILE A 120 14.44 7.57 7.12
CA ILE A 120 15.09 7.81 8.42
C ILE A 120 16.52 7.29 8.38
N GLY A 121 16.71 6.07 7.89
CA GLY A 121 18.03 5.45 7.70
C GLY A 121 18.95 6.31 6.86
N TYR A 122 18.52 6.69 5.66
CA TYR A 122 19.30 7.53 4.73
C TYR A 122 19.52 8.93 5.30
N GLY A 123 18.48 9.57 5.84
CA GLY A 123 18.55 10.93 6.35
C GLY A 123 19.52 11.10 7.51
N ILE A 124 19.40 10.25 8.53
CA ILE A 124 20.29 10.27 9.68
C ILE A 124 21.71 9.82 9.30
N SER A 125 21.85 8.79 8.46
CA SER A 125 23.16 8.35 8.00
C SER A 125 23.90 9.51 7.32
N GLY A 126 23.26 10.20 6.38
CA GLY A 126 23.86 11.36 5.73
C GLY A 126 24.19 12.49 6.71
N TYR A 127 23.28 12.81 7.64
CA TYR A 127 23.53 13.83 8.67
C TYR A 127 24.72 13.49 9.59
N VAL A 128 24.81 12.24 10.07
CA VAL A 128 25.86 11.82 11.01
C VAL A 128 27.21 11.72 10.32
N PHE A 129 27.25 11.13 9.13
CA PHE A 129 28.49 10.84 8.39
C PHE A 129 28.90 11.93 7.40
N GLY A 130 28.17 13.06 7.34
CA GLY A 130 28.56 14.26 6.62
C GLY A 130 28.36 14.18 5.12
N GLU A 131 27.25 13.60 4.67
CA GLU A 131 26.85 13.61 3.26
C GLU A 131 26.42 15.03 2.85
N GLU A 132 26.96 15.53 1.74
CA GLU A 132 26.61 16.84 1.21
C GLU A 132 25.31 16.78 0.40
N THR A 133 24.46 17.79 0.57
CA THR A 133 23.22 17.95 -0.19
C THR A 133 23.32 19.15 -1.14
N ASP A 134 22.69 19.04 -2.32
CA ASP A 134 22.66 20.12 -3.30
C ASP A 134 21.31 20.83 -3.23
N ALA A 135 21.25 21.91 -2.46
CA ALA A 135 20.05 22.73 -2.32
C ALA A 135 19.57 23.33 -3.66
N GLY A 136 20.48 23.58 -4.61
CA GLY A 136 20.12 24.11 -5.93
C GLY A 136 19.41 23.06 -6.79
N PHE A 137 19.91 21.82 -6.75
CA PHE A 137 19.24 20.67 -7.36
C PHE A 137 17.85 20.43 -6.74
N LEU A 138 17.76 20.37 -5.41
CA LEU A 138 16.49 20.14 -4.71
C LEU A 138 15.47 21.24 -4.99
N LYS A 139 15.89 22.51 -4.96
CA LYS A 139 15.03 23.63 -5.35
C LYS A 139 14.49 23.46 -6.76
N THR A 140 15.34 23.09 -7.71
CA THR A 140 14.92 22.87 -9.10
C THR A 140 13.95 21.68 -9.21
N TRP A 141 14.20 20.60 -8.47
CA TRP A 141 13.35 19.42 -8.44
C TRP A 141 11.92 19.75 -7.97
N TYR A 142 11.80 20.42 -6.83
CA TYR A 142 10.50 20.75 -6.21
C TYR A 142 9.80 21.98 -6.80
N GLN A 143 10.42 22.67 -7.76
CA GLN A 143 9.72 23.64 -8.61
C GLN A 143 8.75 22.97 -9.59
N ASN A 144 8.92 21.67 -9.89
CA ASN A 144 7.95 20.91 -10.64
C ASN A 144 6.89 20.32 -9.68
N PRO A 145 5.60 20.67 -9.81
CA PRO A 145 4.54 20.10 -8.97
C PRO A 145 4.45 18.58 -9.04
N GLU A 146 4.75 17.96 -10.20
CA GLU A 146 4.73 16.50 -10.37
C GLU A 146 5.74 15.78 -9.47
N ASN A 147 6.78 16.50 -9.03
CA ASN A 147 7.83 15.95 -8.17
C ASN A 147 7.49 16.05 -6.67
N MET A 148 6.36 16.66 -6.30
CA MET A 148 6.03 16.93 -4.90
C MET A 148 5.86 15.64 -4.08
N GLY A 149 5.41 14.55 -4.72
CA GLY A 149 5.31 13.23 -4.10
C GLY A 149 6.63 12.71 -3.52
N THR A 150 7.79 13.12 -4.05
CA THR A 150 9.09 12.74 -3.49
C THR A 150 9.29 13.23 -2.05
N LEU A 151 8.68 14.37 -1.67
CA LEU A 151 8.80 14.94 -0.32
C LEU A 151 7.99 14.17 0.75
N ARG A 152 7.13 13.24 0.33
CA ARG A 152 6.52 12.26 1.23
C ARG A 152 7.56 11.31 1.82
N LEU A 153 8.68 11.10 1.11
CA LEU A 153 9.76 10.18 1.49
C LEU A 153 9.29 8.74 1.71
N PHE A 154 8.29 8.31 0.92
CA PHE A 154 7.81 6.95 0.95
C PHE A 154 8.93 5.94 0.70
N GLY A 155 8.91 4.81 1.42
CA GLY A 155 10.05 3.87 1.47
C GLY A 155 10.52 3.42 0.09
N LEU A 156 9.62 3.11 -0.85
CA LEU A 156 9.99 2.66 -2.19
C LEU A 156 10.81 3.66 -3.00
N ARG A 157 10.77 4.96 -2.65
CA ARG A 157 11.59 6.00 -3.31
C ARG A 157 13.09 5.78 -3.15
N PHE A 158 13.49 4.90 -2.24
CA PHE A 158 14.89 4.56 -1.95
C PHE A 158 15.36 3.27 -2.63
N TRP A 159 14.50 2.57 -3.38
CA TRP A 159 14.85 1.35 -4.10
C TRP A 159 14.99 1.57 -5.61
N PRO A 160 16.17 1.27 -6.21
CA PRO A 160 16.43 1.50 -7.63
C PRO A 160 15.45 0.82 -8.60
N ASP A 161 14.84 -0.31 -8.21
CA ASP A 161 13.89 -1.04 -9.05
C ASP A 161 12.54 -0.29 -9.19
N TRP A 162 12.27 0.72 -8.34
CA TRP A 162 11.00 1.43 -8.24
C TRP A 162 11.05 2.90 -8.66
N VAL A 163 12.25 3.44 -8.90
CA VAL A 163 12.46 4.86 -9.18
C VAL A 163 13.46 5.10 -10.30
N THR A 164 13.36 6.28 -10.91
CA THR A 164 14.44 6.78 -11.77
C THR A 164 15.68 7.16 -10.94
N GLU A 165 16.84 7.24 -11.58
CA GLU A 165 18.08 7.67 -10.91
C GLU A 165 17.95 9.07 -10.29
N GLU A 166 17.32 10.00 -11.01
CA GLU A 166 17.11 11.38 -10.55
C GLU A 166 16.16 11.46 -9.36
N GLU A 167 15.05 10.73 -9.42
CA GLU A 167 14.07 10.65 -8.33
C GLU A 167 14.68 10.02 -7.07
N GLY A 168 15.40 8.90 -7.21
CA GLY A 168 16.09 8.28 -6.09
C GLY A 168 17.18 9.18 -5.50
N LYS A 169 17.86 9.98 -6.33
CA LYS A 169 18.80 11.01 -5.86
C LYS A 169 18.07 12.12 -5.10
N ALA A 170 16.94 12.61 -5.61
CA ALA A 170 16.13 13.63 -4.95
C ALA A 170 15.60 13.13 -3.60
N ALA A 171 15.07 11.91 -3.53
CA ALA A 171 14.61 11.29 -2.28
C ALA A 171 15.72 11.21 -1.22
N ARG A 172 16.90 10.71 -1.60
CA ARG A 172 18.07 10.63 -0.69
C ARG A 172 18.52 12.00 -0.19
N GLN A 173 18.72 12.96 -1.08
CA GLN A 173 19.16 14.29 -0.68
C GLN A 173 18.09 15.04 0.15
N THR A 174 16.81 14.84 -0.18
CA THR A 174 15.69 15.37 0.61
C THR A 174 15.72 14.78 2.02
N ALA A 175 15.84 13.46 2.16
CA ALA A 175 15.92 12.81 3.47
C ALA A 175 17.07 13.34 4.33
N VAL A 176 18.27 13.52 3.75
CA VAL A 176 19.43 14.06 4.47
C VAL A 176 19.22 15.52 4.89
N SER A 177 18.74 16.36 3.97
CA SER A 177 18.50 17.78 4.24
C SER A 177 17.38 17.97 5.27
N LEU A 178 16.29 17.22 5.16
CA LEU A 178 15.17 17.27 6.08
C LEU A 178 15.56 16.76 7.47
N ALA A 179 16.26 15.63 7.56
CA ALA A 179 16.76 15.11 8.84
C ALA A 179 17.69 16.11 9.54
N ALA A 180 18.55 16.80 8.79
CA ALA A 180 19.40 17.85 9.33
C ALA A 180 18.58 18.99 9.94
N MET A 181 17.55 19.47 9.23
CA MET A 181 16.63 20.51 9.71
C MET A 181 15.85 20.07 10.95
N LEU A 182 15.26 18.87 10.94
CA LEU A 182 14.50 18.33 12.08
C LEU A 182 15.36 18.10 13.33
N THR A 183 16.67 17.95 13.15
CA THR A 183 17.64 17.76 14.23
C THR A 183 18.25 19.09 14.72
N GLU A 184 17.86 20.24 14.14
CA GLU A 184 18.29 21.56 14.62
C GLU A 184 17.79 21.79 16.06
N GLY A 185 18.69 21.70 17.03
CA GLY A 185 18.37 21.74 18.46
C GLY A 185 18.77 20.47 19.23
N GLY A 186 19.19 19.42 18.52
CA GLY A 186 19.79 18.21 19.10
C GLY A 186 18.79 17.18 19.63
N SER A 187 17.49 17.31 19.30
CA SER A 187 16.49 16.27 19.56
C SER A 187 16.33 15.35 18.35
N PHE A 188 16.00 14.09 18.62
CA PHE A 188 15.70 13.03 17.64
C PHE A 188 14.30 12.43 17.86
N ASP A 189 13.43 13.10 18.60
CA ASP A 189 12.08 12.59 18.90
C ASP A 189 11.25 12.37 17.61
N TRP A 190 11.54 13.14 16.56
CA TRP A 190 10.91 13.04 15.25
C TRP A 190 11.09 11.68 14.56
N ILE A 191 12.06 10.86 14.98
CA ILE A 191 12.31 9.52 14.41
C ILE A 191 11.08 8.60 14.55
N TYR A 192 10.25 8.83 15.57
CA TYR A 192 9.11 7.96 15.89
C TYR A 192 7.75 8.61 15.62
N GLU A 193 7.76 9.81 15.02
CA GLU A 193 6.57 10.60 14.76
C GLU A 193 6.47 10.89 13.25
N PRO A 194 5.27 10.88 12.66
CA PRO A 194 5.11 11.28 11.27
C PRO A 194 5.61 12.71 11.04
N VAL A 195 6.33 12.94 9.94
CA VAL A 195 6.69 14.30 9.53
C VAL A 195 5.41 15.04 9.16
N THR A 196 5.22 16.23 9.72
CA THR A 196 4.05 17.06 9.44
C THR A 196 4.20 17.83 8.14
N ASP A 197 3.09 18.15 7.49
CA ASP A 197 3.06 19.01 6.30
C ASP A 197 3.67 20.39 6.57
N LEU A 198 3.48 20.92 7.79
CA LEU A 198 4.13 22.16 8.23
C LEU A 198 5.65 22.04 8.18
N ALA A 199 6.22 20.94 8.69
CA ALA A 199 7.66 20.73 8.65
C ALA A 199 8.18 20.56 7.21
N ARG A 200 7.42 19.89 6.34
CA ARG A 200 7.76 19.78 4.91
C ARG A 200 7.71 21.14 4.21
N GLN A 201 6.73 21.98 4.53
CA GLN A 201 6.64 23.34 4.01
C GLN A 201 7.80 24.22 4.51
N GLU A 202 8.11 24.18 5.81
CA GLU A 202 9.26 24.91 6.38
C GLU A 202 10.57 24.47 5.72
N TRP A 203 10.70 23.18 5.39
CA TRP A 203 11.85 22.67 4.65
C TRP A 203 11.91 23.20 3.21
N LEU A 204 10.79 23.21 2.46
CA LEU A 204 10.72 23.81 1.12
C LEU A 204 11.13 25.29 1.14
N ASP A 205 10.65 26.03 2.14
CA ASP A 205 11.00 27.44 2.34
C ASP A 205 12.50 27.59 2.60
N SER A 206 13.11 26.67 3.37
CA SER A 206 14.54 26.70 3.70
C SER A 206 15.47 26.51 2.48
N ILE A 207 15.04 25.72 1.49
CA ILE A 207 15.76 25.56 0.21
C ILE A 207 15.37 26.64 -0.81
N GLY A 208 14.42 27.51 -0.46
CA GLY A 208 13.93 28.60 -1.29
C GLY A 208 13.12 28.12 -2.51
N ALA A 209 12.42 27.00 -2.39
CA ALA A 209 11.46 26.52 -3.38
C ALA A 209 10.14 27.31 -3.21
N ASP A 210 9.65 27.89 -4.30
CA ASP A 210 8.36 28.59 -4.33
C ASP A 210 7.26 27.59 -4.68
N ALA A 211 6.95 26.71 -3.72
CA ALA A 211 5.98 25.64 -3.87
C ALA A 211 5.19 25.45 -2.56
N VAL A 212 3.96 24.97 -2.69
CA VAL A 212 3.10 24.62 -1.56
C VAL A 212 3.06 23.11 -1.44
N TYR A 213 3.38 22.59 -0.26
CA TYR A 213 3.23 21.18 0.05
C TYR A 213 1.80 20.86 0.48
N GLU A 214 1.19 19.87 -0.17
CA GLU A 214 -0.08 19.28 0.20
C GLU A 214 0.04 17.77 0.01
N ASP A 215 -0.21 16.99 1.06
CA ASP A 215 -0.16 15.53 0.97
C ASP A 215 -1.56 14.96 0.69
N GLU A 216 -1.76 14.54 -0.57
CA GLU A 216 -3.00 13.88 -1.00
C GLU A 216 -3.29 12.57 -0.24
N TYR A 217 -2.27 11.97 0.38
CA TYR A 217 -2.35 10.68 1.08
C TYR A 217 -2.12 10.80 2.59
N ALA A 218 -2.26 12.00 3.14
CA ALA A 218 -1.98 12.30 4.54
C ALA A 218 -2.65 11.29 5.49
N GLY A 219 -1.83 10.65 6.35
CA GLY A 219 -2.29 9.68 7.35
C GLY A 219 -2.57 8.26 6.83
N TYR A 220 -2.49 8.01 5.52
CA TYR A 220 -2.72 6.69 4.93
C TYR A 220 -1.44 5.88 4.71
N LEU A 221 -0.32 6.56 4.43
CA LEU A 221 0.95 5.93 4.08
C LEU A 221 2.00 5.90 5.22
N ASP A 222 1.59 6.31 6.42
CA ASP A 222 2.45 6.28 7.61
C ASP A 222 2.47 4.89 8.27
N GLY A 223 3.58 4.56 8.92
CA GLY A 223 3.70 3.37 9.78
C GLY A 223 3.98 2.06 9.03
N TYR A 224 4.27 2.12 7.73
CA TYR A 224 4.70 0.95 6.97
C TYR A 224 6.13 0.52 7.34
N ARG A 225 6.31 -0.80 7.39
CA ARG A 225 7.63 -1.43 7.53
C ARG A 225 8.05 -2.03 6.20
N PHE A 226 9.28 -1.73 5.80
CA PHE A 226 9.86 -2.21 4.56
C PHE A 226 10.92 -3.27 4.86
N ASP A 227 10.88 -4.36 4.09
CA ASP A 227 11.79 -5.49 4.21
C ASP A 227 12.16 -6.02 2.81
N THR A 228 13.37 -6.55 2.69
CA THR A 228 13.90 -7.15 1.48
C THR A 228 14.34 -8.57 1.81
N GLY A 229 13.99 -9.55 0.99
CA GLY A 229 14.34 -10.95 1.23
C GLY A 229 14.72 -11.69 -0.03
N GLU A 230 15.33 -12.86 0.12
CA GLU A 230 15.59 -13.72 -1.03
C GLU A 230 14.27 -14.20 -1.65
N GLY A 231 14.08 -13.86 -2.91
CA GLY A 231 12.96 -14.33 -3.72
C GLY A 231 11.84 -13.31 -3.96
N TYR A 232 11.88 -12.11 -3.38
CA TYR A 232 10.92 -11.03 -3.67
C TYR A 232 11.62 -9.66 -3.79
N LEU A 233 10.99 -8.71 -4.49
CA LEU A 233 11.49 -7.33 -4.67
C LEU A 233 11.45 -6.57 -3.34
N ILE A 234 10.26 -6.52 -2.73
CA ILE A 234 10.03 -5.80 -1.46
C ILE A 234 8.83 -6.37 -0.72
N ARG A 235 8.89 -6.34 0.60
CA ARG A 235 7.78 -6.63 1.49
C ARG A 235 7.45 -5.39 2.30
N ILE A 236 6.22 -4.93 2.18
CA ILE A 236 5.67 -3.78 2.89
C ILE A 236 4.65 -4.31 3.88
N SER A 237 4.62 -3.85 5.12
CA SER A 237 3.63 -4.33 6.08
C SER A 237 3.22 -3.29 7.10
N ASP A 238 1.97 -3.41 7.53
CA ASP A 238 1.40 -2.71 8.68
C ASP A 238 0.83 -3.76 9.67
N ASP A 239 0.02 -3.29 10.62
CA ASP A 239 -0.62 -4.12 11.64
C ASP A 239 -1.69 -5.08 11.07
N GLN A 240 -2.32 -4.73 9.95
CA GLN A 240 -3.44 -5.43 9.34
C GLN A 240 -3.09 -6.17 8.04
N ASN A 241 -2.04 -5.76 7.33
CA ASN A 241 -1.70 -6.26 6.02
C ASN A 241 -0.20 -6.51 5.85
N VAL A 242 0.12 -7.42 4.93
CA VAL A 242 1.46 -7.68 4.42
C VAL A 242 1.37 -7.68 2.90
N TYR A 243 2.15 -6.86 2.22
CA TYR A 243 2.24 -6.80 0.77
C TYR A 243 3.61 -7.30 0.34
N THR A 244 3.66 -8.46 -0.30
CA THR A 244 4.88 -9.07 -0.79
C THR A 244 4.92 -8.94 -2.31
N PHE A 245 5.78 -8.08 -2.81
CA PHE A 245 5.99 -7.84 -4.24
C PHE A 245 7.10 -8.76 -4.74
N TYR A 246 6.73 -9.78 -5.52
CA TYR A 246 7.67 -10.63 -6.24
C TYR A 246 8.09 -10.03 -7.58
N ASP A 247 7.21 -9.24 -8.17
CA ASP A 247 7.39 -8.53 -9.43
C ASP A 247 6.58 -7.23 -9.40
N VAL A 248 6.82 -6.35 -10.39
CA VAL A 248 5.94 -5.21 -10.67
C VAL A 248 4.66 -5.70 -11.35
N LEU A 249 3.54 -5.05 -11.06
CA LEU A 249 2.29 -5.30 -11.77
C LEU A 249 2.19 -4.35 -12.97
N GLN A 250 1.30 -4.64 -13.91
CA GLN A 250 1.06 -3.77 -15.08
C GLN A 250 0.63 -2.35 -14.65
N ASP A 251 -0.09 -2.24 -13.54
CA ASP A 251 -0.65 -1.01 -12.97
C ASP A 251 0.07 -0.55 -11.69
N VAL A 252 1.18 -1.22 -11.32
CA VAL A 252 2.01 -0.88 -10.15
C VAL A 252 3.48 -1.18 -10.48
N GLN A 253 4.13 -0.22 -11.16
CA GLN A 253 5.51 -0.33 -11.66
C GLN A 253 6.48 0.64 -11.00
N THR A 254 5.97 1.75 -10.47
CA THR A 254 6.75 2.83 -9.87
C THR A 254 6.42 3.02 -8.39
N ALA A 255 7.30 3.69 -7.65
CA ALA A 255 7.06 4.03 -6.25
C ALA A 255 5.73 4.80 -6.08
N GLU A 256 5.43 5.73 -6.98
CA GLU A 256 4.20 6.52 -6.97
C GLU A 256 2.94 5.67 -7.21
N GLU A 257 2.98 4.72 -8.14
CA GLU A 257 1.86 3.81 -8.38
C GLU A 257 1.66 2.85 -7.20
N ALA A 258 2.73 2.45 -6.52
CA ALA A 258 2.63 1.65 -5.30
C ALA A 258 2.09 2.45 -4.10
N GLU A 259 2.44 3.74 -3.98
CA GLU A 259 1.81 4.66 -3.02
C GLU A 259 0.31 4.76 -3.29
N THR A 260 -0.07 4.96 -4.56
CA THR A 260 -1.46 5.03 -5.01
C THR A 260 -2.22 3.73 -4.71
N PHE A 261 -1.58 2.57 -4.95
CA PHE A 261 -2.14 1.26 -4.63
C PHE A 261 -2.46 1.13 -3.14
N LEU A 262 -1.46 1.37 -2.28
CA LEU A 262 -1.61 1.23 -0.83
C LEU A 262 -2.63 2.24 -0.27
N TYR A 263 -2.62 3.47 -0.77
CA TYR A 263 -3.60 4.49 -0.41
C TYR A 263 -5.02 4.05 -0.76
N ARG A 264 -5.29 3.71 -2.03
CA ARG A 264 -6.61 3.29 -2.50
C ARG A 264 -7.10 2.07 -1.75
N GLU A 265 -6.20 1.13 -1.51
CA GLU A 265 -6.52 -0.07 -0.78
C GLU A 265 -6.99 0.23 0.65
N ARG A 266 -6.22 1.02 1.39
CA ARG A 266 -6.58 1.38 2.77
C ARG A 266 -7.82 2.27 2.82
N PHE A 267 -7.89 3.29 1.97
CA PHE A 267 -9.01 4.22 1.87
C PHE A 267 -10.34 3.50 1.61
N TRP A 268 -10.39 2.66 0.57
CA TRP A 268 -11.63 1.96 0.22
C TRP A 268 -12.00 0.88 1.22
N LYS A 269 -11.03 0.16 1.79
CA LYS A 269 -11.31 -0.79 2.88
C LYS A 269 -11.94 -0.13 4.10
N GLU A 270 -11.40 1.01 4.55
CA GLU A 270 -11.94 1.77 5.67
C GLU A 270 -13.38 2.23 5.38
N ARG A 271 -13.63 2.78 4.19
CA ARG A 271 -14.97 3.21 3.78
C ARG A 271 -15.96 2.06 3.68
N ILE A 272 -15.58 0.97 3.02
CA ILE A 272 -16.44 -0.20 2.89
C ILE A 272 -16.76 -0.77 4.27
N TYR A 273 -15.74 -0.93 5.12
CA TYR A 273 -15.95 -1.46 6.48
C TYR A 273 -16.89 -0.57 7.29
N LYS A 274 -16.71 0.76 7.24
CA LYS A 274 -17.59 1.72 7.90
C LYS A 274 -19.02 1.65 7.36
N THR A 275 -19.21 1.65 6.05
CA THR A 275 -20.55 1.53 5.45
C THR A 275 -21.23 0.22 5.82
N LEU A 276 -20.49 -0.89 5.83
CA LEU A 276 -21.03 -2.18 6.26
C LEU A 276 -21.43 -2.19 7.74
N GLN A 277 -20.67 -1.51 8.61
CA GLN A 277 -21.05 -1.31 10.02
C GLN A 277 -22.31 -0.46 10.17
N GLU A 278 -22.43 0.62 9.40
CA GLU A 278 -23.53 1.59 9.53
C GLU A 278 -24.82 1.09 8.88
N GLU A 279 -24.73 0.41 7.73
CA GLU A 279 -25.88 0.07 6.88
C GLU A 279 -26.14 -1.45 6.78
N GLY A 280 -25.18 -2.28 7.17
CA GLY A 280 -25.28 -3.74 7.02
C GLY A 280 -26.09 -4.43 8.14
N GLY A 281 -26.34 -3.73 9.24
CA GLY A 281 -27.19 -4.17 10.34
C GLY A 281 -26.86 -5.57 10.87
N ALA A 282 -27.89 -6.36 11.20
CA ALA A 282 -27.70 -7.68 11.78
C ALA A 282 -27.06 -8.69 10.79
N ALA A 283 -27.17 -8.43 9.48
CA ALA A 283 -26.56 -9.28 8.46
C ALA A 283 -25.03 -9.21 8.51
N PHE A 284 -24.50 -8.00 8.67
CA PHE A 284 -23.06 -7.76 8.84
C PHE A 284 -22.55 -8.38 10.15
N ASP A 285 -23.17 -8.05 11.29
CA ASP A 285 -22.70 -8.48 12.63
C ASP A 285 -22.77 -9.99 12.89
N GLY A 286 -23.81 -10.67 12.38
CA GLY A 286 -24.13 -12.04 12.80
C GLY A 286 -23.94 -13.13 11.75
N ALA A 287 -24.05 -12.81 10.46
CA ALA A 287 -24.25 -13.81 9.41
C ALA A 287 -23.14 -13.85 8.35
N ILE A 288 -22.42 -12.74 8.17
CA ILE A 288 -21.45 -12.49 7.10
C ILE A 288 -20.05 -12.26 7.67
N LEU A 289 -19.88 -11.45 8.72
CA LEU A 289 -18.59 -11.38 9.40
C LEU A 289 -18.24 -12.74 10.02
N GLY A 290 -17.05 -13.24 9.71
CA GLY A 290 -16.45 -14.28 10.54
C GLY A 290 -16.39 -13.78 11.98
N LYS A 291 -16.88 -14.58 12.93
CA LYS A 291 -17.02 -14.21 14.35
C LYS A 291 -15.75 -13.70 15.07
N ASP A 292 -14.59 -13.68 14.43
CA ASP A 292 -13.34 -13.26 15.03
C ASP A 292 -12.56 -12.46 13.97
N ASN A 293 -12.17 -11.23 14.33
CA ASN A 293 -11.27 -10.25 13.69
C ASN A 293 -10.95 -10.43 12.19
N ILE A 294 -11.04 -9.33 11.41
CA ILE A 294 -10.45 -9.27 10.07
C ILE A 294 -9.04 -9.87 10.16
N PRO A 295 -8.76 -11.00 9.48
CA PRO A 295 -7.45 -11.62 9.59
C PRO A 295 -6.40 -10.65 9.08
N ARG A 296 -5.17 -10.78 9.57
CA ARG A 296 -4.05 -10.13 8.90
C ARG A 296 -3.93 -10.70 7.50
N ILE A 297 -4.05 -9.88 6.45
CA ILE A 297 -4.08 -10.36 5.06
C ILE A 297 -2.72 -10.19 4.41
N GLU A 298 -2.21 -11.27 3.82
CA GLU A 298 -1.04 -11.28 2.96
C GLU A 298 -1.48 -11.09 1.49
N TYR A 299 -1.13 -9.96 0.91
CA TYR A 299 -1.13 -9.72 -0.52
C TYR A 299 0.18 -10.23 -1.11
N VAL A 300 0.08 -11.10 -2.12
CA VAL A 300 1.20 -11.52 -2.94
C VAL A 300 0.99 -10.94 -4.34
N LEU A 301 1.87 -10.03 -4.72
CA LEU A 301 1.83 -9.33 -6.00
C LEU A 301 2.92 -9.92 -6.90
N LYS A 302 2.53 -10.44 -8.05
CA LYS A 302 3.44 -11.08 -9.01
C LYS A 302 2.96 -10.90 -10.45
N ASP A 303 3.87 -11.03 -11.41
CA ASP A 303 3.52 -11.21 -12.82
C ASP A 303 3.82 -12.66 -13.24
N ASP A 304 2.78 -13.48 -13.31
CA ASP A 304 2.83 -14.87 -13.73
C ASP A 304 1.87 -15.09 -14.89
N ALA A 305 2.43 -15.18 -16.10
CA ALA A 305 1.68 -15.13 -17.35
C ALA A 305 0.59 -16.21 -17.57
N GLY A 306 0.49 -17.21 -16.69
CA GLY A 306 -0.54 -18.27 -16.74
C GLY A 306 -1.51 -18.32 -15.56
N SER A 307 -1.34 -17.48 -14.54
CA SER A 307 -2.15 -17.53 -13.32
C SER A 307 -3.31 -16.50 -13.34
N ARG A 308 -4.39 -16.75 -12.61
CA ARG A 308 -5.44 -15.74 -12.36
C ARG A 308 -5.28 -15.19 -10.94
N SER A 309 -5.64 -13.92 -10.73
CA SER A 309 -5.77 -13.37 -9.38
C SER A 309 -6.83 -14.15 -8.60
N MET A 310 -6.53 -14.47 -7.34
CA MET A 310 -7.39 -15.33 -6.53
C MET A 310 -7.10 -15.21 -5.04
N THR A 311 -8.10 -15.55 -4.23
CA THR A 311 -7.91 -15.88 -2.82
C THR A 311 -7.40 -17.33 -2.73
N TYR A 312 -6.35 -17.58 -1.95
CA TYR A 312 -5.92 -18.97 -1.69
C TYR A 312 -6.86 -19.63 -0.66
N GLY A 313 -6.87 -20.96 -0.59
CA GLY A 313 -7.78 -21.72 0.29
C GLY A 313 -7.79 -21.29 1.78
N SER A 314 -6.83 -20.47 2.22
CA SER A 314 -6.83 -19.72 3.47
C SER A 314 -7.22 -18.23 3.23
N ARG A 315 -8.21 -17.73 3.98
CA ARG A 315 -8.80 -16.38 3.85
C ARG A 315 -7.92 -15.23 4.33
N ASP A 316 -6.64 -15.52 4.55
CA ASP A 316 -5.59 -14.62 4.97
C ASP A 316 -4.63 -14.30 3.82
N LYS A 317 -4.87 -14.81 2.60
CA LYS A 317 -3.97 -14.59 1.46
C LYS A 317 -4.70 -14.26 0.16
N ILE A 318 -4.31 -13.15 -0.45
CA ILE A 318 -4.77 -12.67 -1.76
C ILE A 318 -3.58 -12.67 -2.71
N VAL A 319 -3.72 -13.31 -3.86
CA VAL A 319 -2.74 -13.24 -4.94
C VAL A 319 -3.26 -12.32 -6.02
N LEU A 320 -2.58 -11.20 -6.20
CA LEU A 320 -2.79 -10.28 -7.31
C LEU A 320 -1.78 -10.61 -8.39
N ASN A 321 -2.29 -11.01 -9.54
CA ASN A 321 -1.48 -11.38 -10.67
C ASN A 321 -1.68 -10.40 -11.81
N ARG A 322 -0.59 -9.87 -12.37
CA ARG A 322 -0.54 -8.84 -13.43
C ARG A 322 -1.20 -7.50 -13.12
N SER A 323 -2.25 -7.45 -12.31
CA SER A 323 -3.01 -6.23 -12.04
C SER A 323 -3.65 -6.22 -10.66
N ALA A 324 -3.81 -5.01 -10.12
CA ALA A 324 -4.56 -4.69 -8.91
C ALA A 324 -6.09 -4.67 -9.10
N PHE A 325 -6.62 -4.68 -10.33
CA PHE A 325 -8.03 -4.44 -10.70
C PHE A 325 -9.12 -5.17 -9.87
N GLY A 326 -8.81 -6.30 -9.23
CA GLY A 326 -9.78 -7.08 -8.42
C GLY A 326 -9.54 -7.06 -6.90
N HIS A 327 -8.58 -6.28 -6.40
CA HIS A 327 -8.07 -6.45 -5.04
C HIS A 327 -9.13 -6.26 -3.94
N LEU A 328 -10.04 -5.29 -4.10
CA LEU A 328 -11.14 -5.06 -3.15
C LEU A 328 -12.14 -6.20 -3.19
N GLY A 329 -12.48 -6.68 -4.38
CA GLY A 329 -13.37 -7.83 -4.55
C GLY A 329 -12.84 -9.09 -3.82
N TYR A 330 -11.55 -9.39 -3.95
CA TYR A 330 -10.93 -10.50 -3.22
C TYR A 330 -10.91 -10.27 -1.71
N TRP A 331 -10.67 -9.04 -1.27
CA TRP A 331 -10.71 -8.67 0.13
C TRP A 331 -12.10 -8.84 0.75
N ILE A 332 -13.16 -8.44 0.04
CA ILE A 332 -14.55 -8.62 0.46
C ILE A 332 -14.86 -10.10 0.68
N ASN A 333 -14.38 -10.97 -0.20
CA ASN A 333 -14.53 -12.41 -0.03
C ASN A 333 -13.83 -12.94 1.24
N CYS A 334 -12.69 -12.35 1.62
CA CYS A 334 -12.00 -12.70 2.87
C CYS A 334 -12.82 -12.34 4.12
N ILE A 335 -13.42 -11.13 4.14
CA ILE A 335 -14.08 -10.60 5.35
C ILE A 335 -15.55 -11.01 5.51
N LEU A 336 -16.30 -11.13 4.40
CA LEU A 336 -17.77 -11.28 4.43
C LEU A 336 -18.28 -12.73 4.33
N LYS A 337 -17.41 -13.71 4.07
CA LYS A 337 -17.74 -15.15 4.10
C LYS A 337 -19.14 -15.50 3.54
N PRO A 338 -19.53 -14.98 2.36
CA PRO A 338 -20.91 -15.07 1.92
C PRO A 338 -21.27 -16.55 1.70
N LYS A 339 -22.50 -16.90 2.06
CA LYS A 339 -23.04 -18.27 1.96
C LYS A 339 -24.07 -18.41 0.84
N GLY A 340 -24.37 -17.31 0.17
CA GLY A 340 -25.38 -17.19 -0.87
C GLY A 340 -25.12 -18.06 -2.10
N THR A 341 -25.93 -17.84 -3.13
CA THR A 341 -25.82 -18.52 -4.42
C THR A 341 -24.60 -18.01 -5.20
N HIS A 342 -24.29 -18.64 -6.33
CA HIS A 342 -23.12 -18.23 -7.11
C HIS A 342 -23.24 -16.79 -7.61
N TRP A 343 -24.42 -16.39 -8.09
CA TRP A 343 -24.63 -15.03 -8.59
C TRP A 343 -24.54 -13.95 -7.51
N ASN A 344 -25.14 -14.15 -6.34
CA ASN A 344 -25.20 -13.09 -5.33
C ASN A 344 -23.85 -12.92 -4.59
N GLN A 345 -23.02 -13.96 -4.53
CA GLN A 345 -21.63 -13.86 -4.06
C GLN A 345 -20.79 -13.06 -5.04
N GLY A 346 -20.90 -13.38 -6.33
CA GLY A 346 -20.17 -12.66 -7.37
C GLY A 346 -20.62 -11.20 -7.51
N ALA A 347 -21.92 -10.95 -7.42
CA ALA A 347 -22.49 -9.61 -7.46
C ALA A 347 -22.05 -8.75 -6.27
N LEU A 348 -22.00 -9.31 -5.04
CA LEU A 348 -21.46 -8.63 -3.86
C LEU A 348 -20.01 -8.18 -4.05
N ILE A 349 -19.17 -9.11 -4.54
CA ILE A 349 -17.74 -8.88 -4.79
C ILE A 349 -17.55 -7.76 -5.82
N MET A 350 -18.26 -7.85 -6.95
CA MET A 350 -18.14 -6.87 -8.02
C MET A 350 -18.82 -5.53 -7.67
N TYR A 351 -19.88 -5.53 -6.88
CA TYR A 351 -20.51 -4.30 -6.39
C TYR A 351 -19.51 -3.45 -5.61
N PHE A 352 -18.80 -4.05 -4.64
CA PHE A 352 -17.81 -3.30 -3.87
C PHE A 352 -16.57 -2.92 -4.67
N ASN A 353 -16.15 -3.77 -5.62
CA ASN A 353 -14.97 -3.53 -6.44
C ASN A 353 -15.21 -2.54 -7.59
N MET A 354 -16.45 -2.42 -8.09
CA MET A 354 -16.77 -1.60 -9.26
C MET A 354 -17.69 -0.43 -8.94
N VAL A 355 -18.82 -0.68 -8.27
CA VAL A 355 -19.87 0.33 -8.08
C VAL A 355 -19.60 1.20 -6.86
N PHE A 356 -19.18 0.60 -5.75
CA PHE A 356 -18.94 1.33 -4.51
C PHE A 356 -17.59 2.07 -4.51
N ALA A 357 -16.53 1.41 -5.00
CA ALA A 357 -15.18 1.97 -5.06
C ALA A 357 -14.95 2.71 -6.39
N GLU A 358 -15.58 3.87 -6.52
CA GLU A 358 -15.75 4.57 -7.81
C GLU A 358 -14.45 5.08 -8.44
N ASP A 359 -13.48 5.48 -7.61
CA ASP A 359 -12.17 6.01 -8.04
C ASP A 359 -11.01 5.02 -7.79
N ASP A 360 -11.33 3.73 -7.75
CA ASP A 360 -10.32 2.67 -7.67
C ASP A 360 -9.79 2.27 -9.07
N TYR A 361 -8.92 1.26 -9.16
CA TYR A 361 -8.36 0.76 -10.43
C TYR A 361 -9.41 0.43 -11.49
N VAL A 362 -10.56 -0.11 -11.07
CA VAL A 362 -11.68 -0.32 -12.00
C VAL A 362 -12.25 1.00 -12.49
N GLY A 363 -12.39 1.96 -11.59
CA GLY A 363 -12.89 3.30 -11.91
C GLY A 363 -12.04 4.01 -12.95
N ASP A 364 -10.72 3.87 -12.89
CA ASP A 364 -9.83 4.45 -13.90
C ASP A 364 -10.07 3.84 -15.29
N ALA A 365 -10.23 2.51 -15.36
CA ALA A 365 -10.58 1.85 -16.63
C ALA A 365 -11.95 2.31 -17.16
N VAL A 366 -12.93 2.54 -16.27
CA VAL A 366 -14.24 3.08 -16.64
C VAL A 366 -14.15 4.54 -17.10
N LYS A 367 -13.31 5.37 -16.46
CA LYS A 367 -13.03 6.74 -16.91
C LYS A 367 -12.37 6.77 -18.27
N ASP A 368 -11.43 5.87 -18.52
CA ASP A 368 -10.78 5.77 -19.82
C ASP A 368 -11.75 5.29 -20.90
N PHE A 369 -12.65 4.35 -20.58
CA PHE A 369 -13.77 4.04 -21.46
C PHE A 369 -14.66 5.24 -21.73
N ALA A 370 -15.07 5.99 -20.70
CA ALA A 370 -15.88 7.19 -20.85
C ALA A 370 -15.21 8.27 -21.73
N ARG A 371 -13.88 8.26 -21.84
CA ARG A 371 -13.14 9.19 -22.71
C ARG A 371 -12.96 8.67 -24.13
N THR A 372 -12.79 7.36 -24.30
CA THR A 372 -12.33 6.75 -25.56
C THR A 372 -13.41 5.98 -26.31
N GLY A 373 -14.48 5.58 -25.62
CA GLY A 373 -15.51 4.69 -26.14
C GLY A 373 -15.02 3.27 -26.46
N ALA A 374 -13.85 2.87 -25.95
CA ALA A 374 -13.25 1.57 -26.25
C ALA A 374 -12.84 0.86 -24.96
N PHE A 375 -13.55 -0.20 -24.58
CA PHE A 375 -13.25 -1.01 -23.40
C PHE A 375 -13.05 -2.47 -23.76
N PHE A 376 -13.81 -2.98 -24.73
CA PHE A 376 -13.68 -4.33 -25.25
C PHE A 376 -12.69 -4.32 -26.43
N SER A 377 -11.41 -4.15 -26.12
CA SER A 377 -10.34 -3.97 -27.12
C SER A 377 -9.98 -5.25 -27.90
N ASP A 378 -10.88 -5.74 -28.77
CA ASP A 378 -10.58 -6.63 -29.90
C ASP A 378 -11.16 -6.00 -31.19
N PRO A 379 -10.41 -5.92 -32.31
CA PRO A 379 -10.85 -5.26 -33.55
C PRO A 379 -12.08 -5.84 -34.28
N ALA A 380 -12.75 -6.87 -33.75
CA ALA A 380 -13.96 -7.43 -34.37
C ALA A 380 -15.10 -6.40 -34.45
N ALA A 381 -15.96 -6.51 -35.47
CA ALA A 381 -17.05 -5.56 -35.69
C ALA A 381 -18.16 -5.66 -34.61
N GLU A 382 -18.28 -6.83 -33.98
CA GLU A 382 -19.28 -7.12 -32.94
C GLU A 382 -18.90 -6.45 -31.61
N ASP A 383 -17.62 -6.46 -31.23
CA ASP A 383 -17.12 -5.78 -30.03
C ASP A 383 -17.27 -4.25 -30.13
N ARG A 384 -17.16 -3.68 -31.33
CA ARG A 384 -17.41 -2.24 -31.56
C ARG A 384 -18.86 -1.84 -31.38
N ALA A 385 -19.81 -2.65 -31.83
CA ALA A 385 -21.23 -2.35 -31.64
C ALA A 385 -21.62 -2.41 -30.15
N ALA A 386 -21.03 -3.35 -29.41
CA ALA A 386 -21.16 -3.42 -27.96
C ALA A 386 -20.58 -2.19 -27.25
N ASP A 387 -19.34 -1.81 -27.57
CA ASP A 387 -18.70 -0.61 -27.04
C ASP A 387 -19.54 0.66 -27.33
N GLU A 388 -20.02 0.85 -28.57
CA GLU A 388 -20.85 1.97 -28.99
C GLU A 388 -22.17 2.03 -28.20
N ALA A 389 -22.92 0.92 -28.12
CA ALA A 389 -24.19 0.87 -27.38
C ALA A 389 -24.00 1.13 -25.88
N VAL A 390 -22.99 0.51 -25.26
CA VAL A 390 -22.67 0.75 -23.85
C VAL A 390 -22.29 2.20 -23.61
N PHE A 391 -21.52 2.81 -24.52
CA PHE A 391 -21.15 4.21 -24.42
C PHE A 391 -22.37 5.14 -24.47
N GLU A 392 -23.28 4.95 -25.43
CA GLU A 392 -24.51 5.74 -25.57
C GLU A 392 -25.42 5.64 -24.33
N TYR A 393 -25.64 4.44 -23.82
CA TYR A 393 -26.41 4.25 -22.58
C TYR A 393 -25.71 4.89 -21.38
N MET A 394 -24.39 4.77 -21.29
CA MET A 394 -23.61 5.34 -20.20
C MET A 394 -23.67 6.86 -20.20
N GLU A 395 -23.60 7.52 -21.36
CA GLU A 395 -23.78 8.98 -21.49
C GLU A 395 -25.17 9.40 -21.02
N THR A 396 -26.21 8.68 -21.48
CA THR A 396 -27.61 8.95 -21.11
C THR A 396 -27.82 8.84 -19.60
N LEU A 397 -27.36 7.74 -19.01
CA LEU A 397 -27.48 7.47 -17.57
C LEU A 397 -26.66 8.47 -16.73
N SER A 398 -25.47 8.84 -17.19
CA SER A 398 -24.60 9.81 -16.49
C SER A 398 -25.17 11.23 -16.52
N ALA A 399 -25.85 11.61 -17.61
CA ALA A 399 -26.49 12.92 -17.76
C ALA A 399 -27.60 13.19 -16.71
N GLN A 400 -28.15 12.14 -16.10
CA GLN A 400 -29.17 12.26 -15.05
C GLN A 400 -28.61 12.76 -13.71
N GLY A 401 -27.27 12.73 -13.51
CA GLY A 401 -26.59 13.34 -12.37
C GLY A 401 -26.86 12.71 -11.00
N ASN A 402 -27.52 11.55 -10.96
CA ASN A 402 -27.87 10.81 -9.74
C ASN A 402 -27.18 9.45 -9.63
N ARG A 403 -26.24 9.17 -10.53
CA ARG A 403 -25.43 7.95 -10.58
C ARG A 403 -23.97 8.34 -10.71
N SER A 404 -23.11 7.54 -10.13
CA SER A 404 -21.69 7.60 -10.44
C SER A 404 -21.39 7.01 -11.80
N LEU A 405 -20.20 7.33 -12.30
CA LEU A 405 -19.71 6.85 -13.60
C LEU A 405 -19.71 5.32 -13.66
N ASN A 406 -19.22 4.65 -12.61
CA ASN A 406 -19.15 3.20 -12.57
C ASN A 406 -20.52 2.54 -12.47
N ARG A 407 -21.46 3.17 -11.74
CA ARG A 407 -22.86 2.74 -11.72
C ARG A 407 -23.49 2.84 -13.10
N ALA A 408 -23.32 3.98 -13.77
CA ALA A 408 -23.82 4.18 -15.13
C ALA A 408 -23.23 3.16 -16.12
N PHE A 409 -21.93 2.87 -16.03
CA PHE A 409 -21.27 1.86 -16.86
C PHE A 409 -21.87 0.46 -16.67
N VAL A 410 -22.02 -0.01 -15.43
CA VAL A 410 -22.57 -1.35 -15.16
C VAL A 410 -24.03 -1.47 -15.61
N ASP A 411 -24.82 -0.40 -15.42
CA ASP A 411 -26.21 -0.33 -15.89
C ASP A 411 -26.28 -0.31 -17.43
N ALA A 412 -25.38 0.42 -18.10
CA ALA A 412 -25.27 0.46 -19.54
C ALA A 412 -24.89 -0.90 -20.15
N CYS A 413 -23.91 -1.60 -19.57
CA CYS A 413 -23.58 -2.98 -19.94
C CYS A 413 -24.80 -3.89 -19.82
N SER A 414 -25.58 -3.76 -18.74
CA SER A 414 -26.79 -4.55 -18.53
C SER A 414 -27.88 -4.22 -19.54
N ALA A 415 -28.07 -2.94 -19.87
CA ALA A 415 -29.04 -2.48 -20.86
C ALA A 415 -28.71 -2.99 -22.26
N ALA A 416 -27.46 -2.89 -22.70
CA ALA A 416 -26.98 -3.42 -23.98
C ALA A 416 -27.25 -4.93 -24.12
N GLN A 417 -27.02 -5.71 -23.06
CA GLN A 417 -27.30 -7.15 -23.07
C GLN A 417 -28.81 -7.46 -23.08
N LEU A 418 -29.62 -6.72 -22.32
CA LEU A 418 -31.04 -7.01 -22.14
C LEU A 418 -31.93 -6.50 -23.28
N PHE A 419 -31.63 -5.31 -23.81
CA PHE A 419 -32.52 -4.61 -24.74
C PHE A 419 -32.04 -4.73 -26.18
N ASP A 420 -30.73 -4.78 -26.40
CA ASP A 420 -30.14 -4.93 -27.74
C ASP A 420 -29.65 -6.35 -28.03
N GLY A 421 -29.55 -7.20 -26.99
CA GLY A 421 -29.12 -8.59 -27.13
C GLY A 421 -27.65 -8.73 -27.52
N LEU A 422 -26.81 -7.75 -27.15
CA LEU A 422 -25.39 -7.73 -27.47
C LEU A 422 -24.60 -8.62 -26.49
N GLU A 423 -23.68 -9.42 -27.03
CA GLU A 423 -22.69 -10.16 -26.24
C GLU A 423 -21.53 -9.23 -25.88
N LEU A 424 -21.17 -9.18 -24.60
CA LEU A 424 -20.01 -8.42 -24.12
C LEU A 424 -18.78 -9.34 -24.00
N ASN A 425 -17.64 -8.79 -23.58
CA ASN A 425 -16.50 -9.66 -23.27
C ASN A 425 -16.84 -10.69 -22.18
N ALA A 426 -16.10 -11.80 -22.13
CA ALA A 426 -16.33 -12.87 -21.16
C ALA A 426 -16.22 -12.43 -19.68
N SER A 427 -15.62 -11.27 -19.40
CA SER A 427 -15.56 -10.72 -18.04
C SER A 427 -16.91 -10.17 -17.58
N PHE A 428 -17.82 -9.81 -18.49
CA PHE A 428 -19.15 -9.27 -18.22
C PHE A 428 -20.30 -10.17 -18.71
N ASP A 429 -20.06 -10.98 -19.74
CA ASP A 429 -21.11 -11.70 -20.46
C ASP A 429 -21.43 -13.09 -19.90
N THR A 430 -20.47 -13.75 -19.27
CA THR A 430 -20.70 -15.11 -18.76
C THR A 430 -21.77 -15.13 -17.66
N ALA A 431 -22.84 -15.92 -17.86
CA ALA A 431 -23.86 -16.14 -16.85
C ALA A 431 -23.33 -17.00 -15.69
N TYR A 432 -23.83 -16.77 -14.47
CA TYR A 432 -23.32 -17.50 -13.29
C TYR A 432 -23.57 -19.00 -13.35
N ARG A 433 -24.68 -19.43 -13.96
CA ARG A 433 -24.97 -20.85 -14.22
C ARG A 433 -23.94 -21.54 -15.13
N GLU A 434 -23.19 -20.78 -15.92
CA GLU A 434 -22.19 -21.28 -16.89
C GLU A 434 -20.77 -21.35 -16.30
N MET A 435 -20.51 -20.63 -15.20
CA MET A 435 -19.17 -20.58 -14.59
C MET A 435 -18.80 -21.84 -13.79
N ASP A 436 -19.77 -22.72 -13.51
CA ASP A 436 -19.56 -23.93 -12.72
C ASP A 436 -20.00 -25.14 -13.55
N SER A 437 -19.06 -25.76 -14.26
CA SER A 437 -19.28 -26.86 -15.23
C SER A 437 -19.67 -28.20 -14.59
N ASN A 438 -20.17 -28.20 -13.35
CA ASN A 438 -20.49 -29.40 -12.60
C ASN A 438 -21.95 -29.81 -12.82
N GLU A 439 -22.17 -30.84 -13.64
CA GLU A 439 -23.48 -31.47 -13.83
C GLU A 439 -24.13 -31.83 -12.47
N GLY A 440 -25.37 -31.39 -12.25
CA GLY A 440 -26.18 -31.77 -11.08
C GLY A 440 -26.25 -30.77 -9.92
N LYS A 441 -25.63 -29.58 -10.02
CA LYS A 441 -25.87 -28.51 -9.04
C LYS A 441 -27.26 -27.87 -9.19
N LYS A 442 -27.84 -27.47 -8.05
CA LYS A 442 -29.11 -26.72 -7.99
C LYS A 442 -28.90 -25.34 -8.59
N VAL A 443 -29.66 -25.02 -9.65
CA VAL A 443 -29.74 -23.68 -10.24
C VAL A 443 -30.68 -22.84 -9.38
N TRP A 444 -30.24 -21.66 -8.97
CA TRP A 444 -31.02 -20.74 -8.17
C TRP A 444 -31.57 -19.60 -9.01
N PRO A 445 -32.72 -19.01 -8.64
CA PRO A 445 -33.20 -17.78 -9.25
C PRO A 445 -32.13 -16.69 -9.17
N GLY A 446 -31.74 -16.15 -10.34
CA GLY A 446 -30.68 -15.17 -10.53
C GLY A 446 -29.37 -15.74 -11.09
N ASP A 447 -29.16 -17.07 -11.08
CA ASP A 447 -27.96 -17.68 -11.70
C ASP A 447 -27.97 -17.56 -13.24
N GLU A 448 -29.12 -17.23 -13.84
CA GLU A 448 -29.24 -16.88 -15.25
C GLU A 448 -28.68 -15.51 -15.62
N LEU A 449 -28.42 -14.63 -14.64
CA LEU A 449 -27.88 -13.30 -14.89
C LEU A 449 -26.40 -13.38 -15.29
N THR A 450 -26.01 -12.52 -16.22
CA THR A 450 -24.60 -12.23 -16.53
C THR A 450 -23.94 -11.48 -15.37
N ARG A 451 -22.61 -11.32 -15.39
CA ARG A 451 -21.92 -10.55 -14.34
C ARG A 451 -22.36 -9.09 -14.31
N ALA A 452 -22.48 -8.43 -15.47
CA ALA A 452 -22.96 -7.06 -15.54
C ALA A 452 -24.38 -6.93 -14.96
N GLN A 453 -25.28 -7.80 -15.42
CA GLN A 453 -26.68 -7.83 -14.96
C GLN A 453 -26.78 -8.09 -13.46
N ALA A 454 -26.01 -9.04 -12.92
CA ALA A 454 -26.02 -9.37 -11.52
C ALA A 454 -25.57 -8.19 -10.64
N VAL A 455 -24.56 -7.43 -11.06
CA VAL A 455 -24.08 -6.24 -10.33
C VAL A 455 -25.07 -5.09 -10.44
N SER A 456 -25.63 -4.83 -11.62
CA SER A 456 -26.67 -3.82 -11.80
C SER A 456 -27.91 -4.11 -10.94
N PHE A 457 -28.36 -5.36 -10.95
CA PHE A 457 -29.48 -5.82 -10.14
C PHE A 457 -29.18 -5.74 -8.65
N PHE A 458 -27.98 -6.13 -8.21
CA PHE A 458 -27.56 -6.04 -6.82
C PHE A 458 -27.54 -4.59 -6.32
N ALA A 459 -26.94 -3.69 -7.09
CA ALA A 459 -26.94 -2.26 -6.76
C ALA A 459 -28.37 -1.72 -6.72
N TRP A 460 -29.25 -2.12 -7.64
CA TRP A 460 -30.67 -1.71 -7.60
C TRP A 460 -31.40 -2.22 -6.35
N LEU A 461 -31.15 -3.46 -5.92
CA LEU A 461 -31.71 -3.98 -4.67
C LEU A 461 -31.26 -3.16 -3.46
N THR A 462 -29.98 -2.79 -3.42
CA THR A 462 -29.41 -1.93 -2.37
C THR A 462 -30.05 -0.55 -2.35
N ASP A 463 -30.18 0.10 -3.50
CA ASP A 463 -30.81 1.43 -3.65
C ASP A 463 -32.30 1.40 -3.27
N ARG A 464 -33.02 0.38 -3.73
CA ARG A 464 -34.49 0.29 -3.63
C ARG A 464 -34.97 -0.18 -2.26
N TYR A 465 -34.20 -1.04 -1.60
CA TYR A 465 -34.58 -1.71 -0.37
C TYR A 465 -33.70 -1.30 0.81
N THR A 466 -32.44 -1.76 0.86
CA THR A 466 -31.35 -1.34 1.75
C THR A 466 -30.14 -2.28 1.58
N MET A 467 -28.94 -1.81 1.93
CA MET A 467 -27.73 -2.64 2.06
C MET A 467 -27.97 -3.86 2.97
N GLU A 468 -28.55 -3.67 4.17
CA GLU A 468 -28.84 -4.77 5.10
C GLU A 468 -29.64 -5.90 4.43
N LYS A 469 -30.72 -5.59 3.71
CA LYS A 469 -31.55 -6.60 3.05
C LYS A 469 -30.79 -7.33 1.94
N THR A 470 -30.02 -6.58 1.15
CA THR A 470 -29.19 -7.18 0.10
C THR A 470 -28.10 -8.08 0.71
N LEU A 471 -27.50 -7.71 1.84
CA LEU A 471 -26.57 -8.56 2.56
C LEU A 471 -27.25 -9.81 3.15
N GLN A 472 -28.49 -9.72 3.63
CA GLN A 472 -29.23 -10.93 4.07
C GLN A 472 -29.38 -11.97 2.95
N LEU A 473 -29.46 -11.53 1.69
CA LEU A 473 -29.46 -12.41 0.52
C LEU A 473 -28.14 -13.18 0.39
N CYS A 474 -27.00 -12.50 0.59
CA CYS A 474 -25.66 -13.09 0.56
C CYS A 474 -25.34 -13.96 1.78
N ALA A 475 -26.04 -13.75 2.89
CA ALA A 475 -25.85 -14.49 4.13
C ALA A 475 -26.53 -15.87 4.13
N ALA A 476 -27.54 -16.07 3.28
CA ALA A 476 -28.41 -17.25 3.30
C ALA A 476 -27.97 -18.31 2.27
N LYS A 477 -27.77 -19.55 2.73
CA LYS A 477 -27.46 -20.69 1.84
C LYS A 477 -28.58 -20.99 0.84
N GLU A 478 -29.82 -20.74 1.25
CA GLU A 478 -31.02 -20.83 0.41
C GLU A 478 -31.77 -19.51 0.55
N PRO A 479 -31.64 -18.56 -0.40
CA PRO A 479 -32.24 -17.24 -0.27
C PRO A 479 -33.77 -17.29 -0.37
N ASP A 480 -34.45 -16.65 0.59
CA ASP A 480 -35.90 -16.48 0.61
C ASP A 480 -36.25 -15.01 0.31
N TYR A 481 -36.46 -14.72 -0.98
CA TYR A 481 -36.76 -13.38 -1.47
C TYR A 481 -38.07 -12.82 -0.88
N GLN A 482 -39.09 -13.68 -0.72
CA GLN A 482 -40.37 -13.26 -0.16
C GLN A 482 -40.21 -12.79 1.28
N ARG A 483 -39.38 -13.48 2.07
CA ARG A 483 -39.10 -13.09 3.46
C ARG A 483 -38.24 -11.82 3.55
N ILE A 484 -37.23 -11.67 2.69
CA ILE A 484 -36.26 -10.58 2.74
C ILE A 484 -36.85 -9.28 2.15
N PHE A 485 -37.43 -9.38 0.95
CA PHE A 485 -37.88 -8.24 0.16
C PHE A 485 -39.41 -8.07 0.12
N GLY A 486 -40.17 -9.07 0.57
CA GLY A 486 -41.64 -9.04 0.55
C GLY A 486 -42.25 -9.43 -0.79
N THR A 487 -41.45 -9.93 -1.74
CA THR A 487 -41.85 -10.25 -3.12
C THR A 487 -40.93 -11.32 -3.70
N SER A 488 -41.32 -11.94 -4.81
CA SER A 488 -40.54 -13.00 -5.47
C SER A 488 -39.32 -12.46 -6.22
N CYS A 489 -38.33 -13.32 -6.50
CA CYS A 489 -37.17 -12.94 -7.32
C CYS A 489 -37.57 -12.48 -8.73
N GLU A 490 -38.58 -13.12 -9.35
CA GLU A 490 -39.06 -12.72 -10.67
C GLU A 490 -39.68 -11.33 -10.68
N GLU A 491 -40.49 -10.99 -9.67
CA GLU A 491 -41.06 -9.65 -9.52
C GLU A 491 -39.97 -8.59 -9.28
N LEU A 492 -38.94 -8.91 -8.50
CA LEU A 492 -37.78 -8.03 -8.31
C LEU A 492 -37.03 -7.78 -9.62
N LYS A 493 -36.73 -8.83 -10.39
CA LYS A 493 -36.06 -8.69 -11.69
C LYS A 493 -36.89 -7.87 -12.67
N ASN A 494 -38.21 -8.11 -12.74
CA ASN A 494 -39.09 -7.32 -13.59
C ASN A 494 -39.09 -5.84 -13.19
N GLY A 495 -39.17 -5.53 -11.89
CA GLY A 495 -39.10 -4.16 -11.40
C GLY A 495 -37.75 -3.48 -11.68
N TRP A 496 -36.64 -4.22 -11.62
CA TRP A 496 -35.32 -3.73 -12.01
C TRP A 496 -35.24 -3.45 -13.52
N MET A 497 -35.71 -4.37 -14.37
CA MET A 497 -35.69 -4.19 -15.83
C MET A 497 -36.58 -3.01 -16.27
N GLU A 498 -37.75 -2.84 -15.67
CA GLU A 498 -38.63 -1.69 -15.92
C GLU A 498 -37.96 -0.37 -15.50
N TRP A 499 -37.29 -0.36 -14.34
CA TRP A 499 -36.51 0.78 -13.88
C TRP A 499 -35.35 1.11 -14.83
N LEU A 500 -34.63 0.09 -15.30
CA LEU A 500 -33.48 0.27 -16.19
C LEU A 500 -33.92 0.77 -17.57
N SER A 501 -34.94 0.16 -18.18
CA SER A 501 -35.52 0.61 -19.46
C SER A 501 -36.00 2.07 -19.37
N SER A 502 -36.74 2.41 -18.31
CA SER A 502 -37.18 3.79 -18.10
C SER A 502 -36.01 4.78 -17.95
N ALA A 503 -34.88 4.32 -17.39
CA ALA A 503 -33.71 5.16 -17.19
C ALA A 503 -32.90 5.37 -18.47
N VAL A 504 -32.86 4.40 -19.39
CA VAL A 504 -32.12 4.55 -20.66
C VAL A 504 -32.93 5.19 -21.78
N GLU A 505 -34.26 5.28 -21.63
CA GLU A 505 -35.17 5.94 -22.57
C GLU A 505 -35.45 7.43 -22.24
N ALA A 506 -35.04 7.89 -21.06
CA ALA A 506 -35.31 9.23 -20.52
C ALA A 506 -34.21 10.24 -20.86
#